data_AF-A0A2R6NL05-F1
#
_entry.id   AF-A0A2R6NL05-F1
#
_cell.length_a   1.000
_cell.length_b   1.000
_cell.length_c   1.000
_cell.angle_alpha   90.00
_cell.angle_beta   90.00
_cell.angle_gamma   90.00
#
_symmetry.space_group_name_H-M   'P 1'
#
loop_
_entity.id
_entity.type
_entity.pdbx_description
1 polymer ?
#
loop_
_entity_poly.entity_id
_entity_poly.type
_entity_poly.pdbx_seq_one_letter_code
_entity_poly.pdbx_strand_id
1 'polypeptide(L)'
;FFFLDARRLQDHREQNGSAETSTELDPLKKHKQLYTTLLKDFSHISKPDKAQYDSLAVVNVSPSVVPNPYLPSFRIFSYNISGTPYRPGDLGETGGTQSDSNDSNHSLASGRHLGDHVDRDTVCNGEDSGNSTWLCRLSSPWHSSPESPSRINTLWTPLGFAQYYLPNMTGTEKRPPKWKLEYLTFSPSRLHPAAAEAGAGAQFHYPIPLKQLPRSLRNATRKKSKFAPYRMADLTITSWAGLARRLGKSKHEKLRGLFKQYMYMGAGEER
;
A
#
# COMPACT_ATOMS: atom_id res chain seq x y z
N PHE A 1 -5.05 2.79 -1.86
CA PHE A 1 -4.31 1.52 -1.91
C PHE A 1 -5.24 0.42 -1.47
N PHE A 2 -4.98 -0.79 -1.93
CA PHE A 2 -5.63 -2.01 -1.46
C PHE A 2 -4.62 -3.16 -1.49
N PHE A 3 -4.97 -4.29 -0.90
CA PHE A 3 -4.14 -5.49 -0.97
C PHE A 3 -4.72 -6.44 -2.00
N LEU A 4 -3.85 -6.98 -2.85
CA LEU A 4 -4.13 -8.23 -3.54
C LEU A 4 -3.65 -9.36 -2.64
N ASP A 5 -4.59 -10.18 -2.21
CA ASP A 5 -4.27 -11.50 -1.68
C ASP A 5 -4.18 -12.43 -2.89
N ALA A 6 -3.11 -13.20 -3.00
CA ALA A 6 -2.94 -14.21 -4.04
C ALA A 6 -4.24 -14.99 -4.30
N ARG A 7 -4.94 -15.38 -3.24
CA ARG A 7 -6.15 -16.20 -3.29
C ARG A 7 -7.34 -15.52 -3.99
N ARG A 8 -7.43 -14.18 -3.93
CA ARG A 8 -8.49 -13.40 -4.62
C ARG A 8 -8.37 -13.43 -6.14
N LEU A 9 -7.19 -13.74 -6.69
CA LEU A 9 -7.02 -13.85 -8.13
C LEU A 9 -7.71 -15.09 -8.71
N GLN A 10 -8.19 -16.02 -7.88
CA GLN A 10 -8.91 -17.21 -8.29
C GLN A 10 -10.42 -16.99 -8.50
N ASP A 11 -11.10 -16.39 -7.52
CA ASP A 11 -12.57 -16.27 -7.53
C ASP A 11 -13.08 -15.54 -8.78
N HIS A 12 -12.31 -14.57 -9.28
CA HIS A 12 -12.63 -13.85 -10.51
C HIS A 12 -12.47 -14.68 -11.78
N ARG A 13 -11.66 -15.74 -11.76
CA ARG A 13 -11.46 -16.62 -12.93
C ARG A 13 -12.59 -17.63 -13.06
N GLU A 14 -13.22 -18.04 -11.95
CA GLU A 14 -14.35 -18.96 -11.93
C GLU A 14 -15.70 -18.24 -12.16
N GLN A 15 -15.85 -16.99 -11.71
CA GLN A 15 -17.06 -16.18 -11.97
C GLN A 15 -17.19 -15.66 -13.42
N ASN A 16 -16.11 -15.66 -14.20
CA ASN A 16 -16.17 -15.26 -15.62
C ASN A 16 -16.89 -16.29 -16.53
N GLY A 17 -17.40 -17.40 -15.97
CA GLY A 17 -18.29 -18.34 -16.66
C GLY A 17 -19.76 -17.93 -16.70
N SER A 18 -20.18 -16.90 -15.96
CA SER A 18 -21.56 -16.40 -15.97
C SER A 18 -21.57 -14.87 -15.87
N ALA A 19 -21.27 -14.21 -16.98
CA ALA A 19 -21.51 -12.78 -17.13
C ALA A 19 -23.02 -12.53 -17.30
N GLU A 20 -23.78 -12.57 -16.20
CA GLU A 20 -25.06 -11.89 -16.16
C GLU A 20 -24.82 -10.39 -15.99
N THR A 21 -25.08 -9.69 -17.08
CA THR A 21 -25.09 -8.23 -17.23
C THR A 21 -26.11 -7.61 -16.26
N SER A 22 -25.70 -7.33 -15.02
CA SER A 22 -26.55 -6.63 -14.05
C SER A 22 -26.27 -5.11 -14.06
N THR A 23 -27.18 -4.42 -14.73
CA THR A 23 -27.83 -3.15 -14.36
C THR A 23 -26.96 -1.92 -14.05
N GLU A 24 -27.24 -0.83 -14.77
CA GLU A 24 -26.78 0.54 -14.48
C GLU A 24 -26.94 0.88 -12.99
N LEU A 25 -25.81 0.90 -12.28
CA LEU A 25 -25.74 1.32 -10.89
C LEU A 25 -24.94 2.62 -10.81
N ASP A 26 -25.62 3.65 -10.32
CA ASP A 26 -25.14 5.00 -10.00
C ASP A 26 -23.70 5.00 -9.45
N PRO A 27 -22.75 5.69 -10.12
CA PRO A 27 -21.35 5.76 -9.70
C PRO A 27 -21.18 6.17 -8.23
N LEU A 28 -22.03 7.08 -7.73
CA LEU A 28 -21.97 7.56 -6.34
C LEU A 28 -22.24 6.45 -5.31
N LYS A 29 -23.11 5.48 -5.64
CA LYS A 29 -23.37 4.31 -4.78
C LYS A 29 -22.18 3.36 -4.77
N LYS A 30 -21.55 3.12 -5.93
CA LYS A 30 -20.29 2.33 -6.03
C LYS A 30 -19.14 2.97 -5.24
N HIS A 31 -19.10 4.31 -5.18
CA HIS A 31 -18.08 5.02 -4.40
C HIS A 31 -18.27 4.76 -2.91
N LYS A 32 -19.45 5.03 -2.34
CA LYS A 32 -19.72 4.78 -0.91
C LYS A 32 -19.43 3.32 -0.54
N GLN A 33 -19.73 2.37 -1.43
CA GLN A 33 -19.40 0.95 -1.27
C GLN A 33 -17.89 0.68 -1.23
N LEU A 34 -17.08 1.27 -2.10
CA LEU A 34 -15.62 1.03 -2.13
C LEU A 34 -14.94 1.37 -0.80
N TYR A 35 -15.24 2.53 -0.22
CA TYR A 35 -14.66 2.94 1.05
C TYR A 35 -15.02 1.98 2.19
N THR A 36 -16.29 1.58 2.29
CA THR A 36 -16.75 0.65 3.31
C THR A 36 -16.13 -0.74 3.13
N THR A 37 -16.03 -1.22 1.89
CA THR A 37 -15.40 -2.50 1.56
C THR A 37 -13.92 -2.50 1.95
N LEU A 38 -13.19 -1.43 1.64
CA LEU A 38 -11.77 -1.32 2.02
C LEU A 38 -11.59 -1.30 3.55
N LEU A 39 -12.43 -0.57 4.27
CA LEU A 39 -12.36 -0.58 5.74
C LEU A 39 -12.69 -1.94 6.34
N LYS A 40 -13.64 -2.66 5.74
CA LYS A 40 -13.96 -4.05 6.10
C LYS A 40 -12.75 -4.94 5.87
N ASP A 41 -12.20 -4.96 4.66
CA ASP A 41 -10.99 -5.72 4.31
C ASP A 41 -9.83 -5.44 5.29
N PHE A 42 -9.58 -4.16 5.59
CA PHE A 42 -8.53 -3.75 6.51
C PHE A 42 -8.76 -4.20 7.96
N SER A 43 -10.02 -4.42 8.37
CA SER A 43 -10.36 -4.90 9.70
C SER A 43 -9.97 -6.37 9.91
N HIS A 44 -9.86 -7.14 8.84
CA HIS A 44 -9.45 -8.55 8.91
C HIS A 44 -7.93 -8.75 8.94
N ILE A 45 -7.13 -7.69 8.72
CA ILE A 45 -5.67 -7.80 8.77
C ILE A 45 -5.21 -8.22 10.16
N SER A 46 -4.57 -9.38 10.22
CA SER A 46 -3.97 -9.96 11.42
C SER A 46 -2.99 -9.02 12.11
N LYS A 47 -2.92 -9.13 13.44
CA LYS A 47 -1.90 -8.45 14.25
C LYS A 47 -0.50 -8.91 13.82
N PRO A 48 0.55 -8.07 14.00
CA PRO A 48 1.89 -8.36 13.50
C PRO A 48 2.46 -9.73 13.89
N ASP A 49 2.17 -10.20 15.11
CA ASP A 49 2.58 -11.49 15.68
C ASP A 49 1.95 -12.71 14.99
N LYS A 50 0.84 -12.51 14.26
CA LYS A 50 0.09 -13.56 13.56
C LYS A 50 -0.08 -13.26 12.07
N ALA A 51 0.61 -12.24 11.57
CA ALA A 51 0.43 -11.76 10.22
C ALA A 51 1.40 -12.46 9.27
N GLN A 52 0.84 -13.20 8.32
CA GLN A 52 1.59 -13.70 7.18
C GLN A 52 1.48 -12.70 6.03
N TYR A 53 2.63 -12.17 5.60
CA TYR A 53 2.70 -11.18 4.51
C TYR A 53 3.06 -11.81 3.16
N ASP A 54 3.26 -13.13 3.12
CA ASP A 54 3.76 -13.87 1.94
C ASP A 54 2.77 -13.90 0.79
N SER A 55 1.47 -13.92 1.11
CA SER A 55 0.40 -13.88 0.12
C SER A 55 -0.09 -12.48 -0.22
N LEU A 56 0.52 -11.43 0.33
CA LEU A 56 0.04 -10.06 0.19
C LEU A 56 0.90 -9.25 -0.78
N ALA A 57 0.25 -8.65 -1.77
CA ALA A 57 0.80 -7.60 -2.60
C ALA A 57 0.06 -6.27 -2.32
N VAL A 58 0.80 -5.17 -2.24
CA VAL A 58 0.22 -3.83 -2.07
C VAL A 58 0.03 -3.19 -3.44
N VAL A 59 -1.20 -2.81 -3.76
CA VAL A 59 -1.50 -2.05 -4.97
C VAL A 59 -1.74 -0.59 -4.62
N ASN A 60 -0.90 0.28 -5.17
CA ASN A 60 -0.98 1.71 -4.95
C ASN A 60 -1.57 2.44 -6.16
N VAL A 61 -2.89 2.53 -6.22
CA VAL A 61 -3.59 3.26 -7.28
C VAL A 61 -3.43 4.77 -7.10
N SER A 62 -3.11 5.49 -8.17
CA SER A 62 -3.20 6.96 -8.21
C SER A 62 -4.66 7.40 -8.04
N PRO A 63 -4.92 8.62 -7.53
CA PRO A 63 -6.28 9.02 -7.15
C PRO A 63 -7.27 9.18 -8.32
N SER A 64 -6.90 8.87 -9.56
CA SER A 64 -7.82 8.90 -10.70
C SER A 64 -8.47 7.51 -10.91
N VAL A 65 -9.25 7.05 -9.93
CA VAL A 65 -10.14 5.88 -10.12
C VAL A 65 -11.41 6.29 -10.89
N VAL A 66 -11.71 7.59 -11.00
CA VAL A 66 -12.96 8.08 -11.60
C VAL A 66 -12.73 9.37 -12.40
N PRO A 67 -12.95 9.37 -13.72
CA PRO A 67 -12.67 10.52 -14.57
C PRO A 67 -13.89 11.44 -14.66
N ASN A 68 -14.21 12.23 -13.61
CA ASN A 68 -14.89 13.52 -13.84
C ASN A 68 -14.87 14.45 -12.61
N PRO A 69 -14.20 15.62 -12.67
CA PRO A 69 -13.24 15.99 -13.70
C PRO A 69 -11.93 15.19 -13.56
N TYR A 70 -11.27 14.92 -14.68
CA TYR A 70 -9.90 14.43 -14.66
C TYR A 70 -8.99 15.48 -14.02
N LEU A 71 -8.35 15.12 -12.91
CA LEU A 71 -7.37 15.96 -12.22
C LEU A 71 -5.97 15.37 -12.44
N PRO A 72 -5.11 16.02 -13.26
CA PRO A 72 -3.74 15.61 -13.41
C PRO A 72 -3.07 15.49 -12.05
N SER A 73 -2.34 14.40 -11.84
CA SER A 73 -1.71 14.09 -10.57
C SER A 73 -0.41 13.32 -10.79
N PHE A 74 0.57 13.52 -9.91
CA PHE A 74 1.83 12.79 -9.95
C PHE A 74 2.33 12.52 -8.53
N ARG A 75 3.25 11.56 -8.43
CA ARG A 75 3.91 11.19 -7.17
C ARG A 75 5.42 11.35 -7.30
N ILE A 76 6.03 11.90 -6.26
CA ILE A 76 7.48 11.85 -6.08
C ILE A 76 7.75 10.78 -5.03
N PHE A 77 8.45 9.72 -5.43
CA PHE A 77 8.88 8.66 -4.53
C PHE A 77 10.30 8.92 -4.04
N SER A 78 10.56 8.61 -2.78
CA SER A 78 11.92 8.55 -2.22
C SER A 78 12.26 7.09 -1.92
N TYR A 79 13.48 6.69 -2.25
CA TYR A 79 13.96 5.33 -2.08
C TYR A 79 15.15 5.29 -1.13
N ASN A 80 15.32 4.16 -0.45
CA ASN A 80 16.56 3.85 0.22
C ASN A 80 17.61 3.53 -0.86
N ILE A 81 18.72 4.27 -0.84
CA ILE A 81 19.86 4.06 -1.75
C ILE A 81 21.08 3.49 -1.02
N SER A 82 20.92 3.14 0.25
CA SER A 82 21.97 2.54 1.06
C SER A 82 22.01 1.03 0.83
N GLY A 83 23.21 0.46 0.81
CA GLY A 83 23.43 -0.97 0.58
C GLY A 83 24.20 -1.24 -0.71
N THR A 84 24.46 -2.50 -0.97
CA THR A 84 25.19 -2.96 -2.17
C THR A 84 24.22 -3.16 -3.33
N PRO A 85 24.44 -2.47 -4.48
CA PRO A 85 23.68 -2.74 -5.69
C PRO A 85 23.77 -4.21 -6.08
N TYR A 86 22.64 -4.77 -6.46
CA TYR A 86 22.60 -6.10 -7.07
C TYR A 86 23.55 -6.15 -8.27
N ARG A 87 24.53 -7.05 -8.26
CA ARG A 87 25.31 -7.35 -9.47
C ARG A 87 24.73 -8.63 -10.10
N PRO A 88 24.42 -8.62 -11.41
CA PRO A 88 24.07 -9.84 -12.12
C PRO A 88 25.14 -10.91 -11.89
N GLY A 89 24.77 -12.04 -11.30
CA GLY A 89 25.70 -13.10 -10.88
C GLY A 89 25.91 -13.23 -9.37
N ASP A 90 25.50 -12.24 -8.57
CA ASP A 90 25.56 -12.31 -7.09
C ASP A 90 24.54 -13.30 -6.48
N LEU A 91 23.53 -13.74 -7.25
CA LEU A 91 22.68 -14.89 -6.91
C LEU A 91 23.36 -16.21 -7.29
N GLY A 92 24.68 -16.32 -7.11
CA GLY A 92 25.39 -17.57 -7.32
C GLY A 92 24.69 -18.68 -6.53
N GLU A 93 24.26 -19.75 -7.21
CA GLU A 93 23.67 -21.03 -6.75
C GLU A 93 23.06 -21.12 -5.33
N THR A 94 22.52 -20.04 -4.79
CA THR A 94 21.92 -19.99 -3.46
C THR A 94 20.42 -20.09 -3.65
N GLY A 95 20.02 -21.22 -4.22
CA GLY A 95 18.63 -21.51 -4.54
C GLY A 95 18.30 -22.98 -4.74
N GLY A 96 19.19 -23.92 -4.38
CA GLY A 96 18.81 -25.33 -4.44
C GLY A 96 19.90 -26.35 -4.17
N THR A 97 20.51 -26.36 -2.97
CA THR A 97 21.27 -27.54 -2.48
C THR A 97 21.42 -27.56 -0.96
N GLN A 98 20.32 -27.51 -0.22
CA GLN A 98 20.13 -28.20 1.08
C GLN A 98 18.62 -28.50 1.11
N SER A 99 18.11 -29.67 0.75
CA SER A 99 18.31 -30.98 1.37
C SER A 99 18.36 -30.94 2.89
N ASP A 100 17.43 -30.20 3.52
CA ASP A 100 16.87 -30.64 4.80
C ASP A 100 15.48 -31.20 4.55
N SER A 101 15.46 -32.50 4.25
CA SER A 101 14.29 -33.34 4.13
C SER A 101 13.63 -33.60 5.49
N ASN A 102 13.36 -32.56 6.28
CA ASN A 102 12.66 -32.69 7.56
C ASN A 102 11.78 -31.50 7.99
N ASP A 103 11.59 -30.48 7.16
CA ASP A 103 10.72 -29.33 7.51
C ASP A 103 9.43 -29.27 6.65
N SER A 104 8.83 -30.43 6.41
CA SER A 104 7.57 -30.60 5.68
C SER A 104 6.33 -30.16 6.46
N ASN A 105 6.45 -29.20 7.39
CA ASN A 105 5.33 -28.76 8.21
C ASN A 105 5.19 -27.24 8.42
N HIS A 106 5.75 -26.43 7.52
CA HIS A 106 5.21 -25.08 7.32
C HIS A 106 3.92 -25.16 6.50
N SER A 107 2.90 -25.80 7.08
CA SER A 107 1.52 -25.53 6.68
C SER A 107 1.32 -24.01 6.75
N LEU A 108 0.63 -23.45 5.74
CA LEU A 108 0.10 -22.08 5.77
C LEU A 108 -0.88 -22.00 6.95
N ALA A 109 -0.36 -21.88 8.16
CA ALA A 109 -1.11 -21.99 9.39
C ALA A 109 -2.10 -20.85 9.47
N SER A 110 -3.39 -21.19 9.31
CA SER A 110 -4.61 -20.50 9.77
C SER A 110 -4.47 -19.01 10.12
N GLY A 111 -3.93 -18.23 9.19
CA GLY A 111 -3.79 -16.78 9.32
C GLY A 111 -5.09 -16.12 8.91
N ARG A 112 -5.68 -15.27 9.77
CA ARG A 112 -6.94 -14.57 9.46
C ARG A 112 -6.78 -13.77 8.16
N HIS A 113 -7.68 -14.06 7.23
CA HIS A 113 -7.70 -13.66 5.83
C HIS A 113 -8.03 -12.17 5.63
N LEU A 114 -7.80 -11.63 4.43
CA LEU A 114 -8.33 -10.32 4.04
C LEU A 114 -9.77 -10.47 3.50
N GLY A 115 -10.76 -10.19 4.35
CA GLY A 115 -12.20 -10.23 3.99
C GLY A 115 -12.94 -11.47 4.53
N ASP A 116 -14.21 -11.60 4.14
CA ASP A 116 -15.09 -12.73 4.49
C ASP A 116 -14.90 -13.90 3.51
N HIS A 117 -13.68 -14.44 3.43
CA HIS A 117 -13.33 -15.44 2.41
C HIS A 117 -13.23 -16.86 2.97
N VAL A 118 -13.56 -17.81 2.09
CA VAL A 118 -13.72 -19.24 2.37
C VAL A 118 -12.43 -19.84 2.93
N ASP A 119 -12.55 -20.61 4.00
CA ASP A 119 -11.42 -21.25 4.65
C ASP A 119 -10.76 -22.24 3.68
N ARG A 120 -9.45 -22.15 3.49
CA ARG A 120 -8.70 -23.04 2.59
C ARG A 120 -8.92 -24.49 3.01
N ASP A 121 -9.00 -24.77 4.30
CA ASP A 121 -9.21 -26.11 4.80
C ASP A 121 -10.61 -26.63 4.45
N THR A 122 -11.60 -25.75 4.28
CA THR A 122 -12.93 -26.15 3.77
C THR A 122 -12.95 -26.35 2.26
N VAL A 123 -12.17 -25.60 1.48
CA VAL A 123 -12.12 -25.71 0.01
C VAL A 123 -11.22 -26.87 -0.46
N CYS A 124 -10.11 -27.12 0.22
CA CYS A 124 -9.13 -28.11 -0.21
C CYS A 124 -9.34 -29.51 0.39
N ASN A 125 -10.15 -29.62 1.46
CA ASN A 125 -10.51 -30.91 2.06
C ASN A 125 -11.96 -31.34 1.74
N GLY A 126 -12.65 -30.62 0.85
CA GLY A 126 -13.97 -31.02 0.35
C GLY A 126 -13.88 -32.21 -0.60
N GLU A 127 -14.88 -33.11 -0.56
CA GLU A 127 -14.90 -34.37 -1.33
C GLU A 127 -14.83 -34.15 -2.86
N ASP A 128 -15.30 -32.99 -3.36
CA ASP A 128 -15.43 -32.71 -4.80
C ASP A 128 -14.35 -31.78 -5.40
N SER A 129 -13.44 -31.24 -4.59
CA SER A 129 -12.47 -30.20 -5.01
C SER A 129 -11.01 -30.59 -4.78
N GLY A 130 -10.74 -31.89 -4.64
CA GLY A 130 -9.40 -32.44 -4.52
C GLY A 130 -8.50 -32.03 -5.69
N ASN A 131 -7.45 -31.26 -5.40
CA ASN A 131 -6.32 -30.91 -6.28
C ASN A 131 -6.62 -30.13 -7.59
N SER A 132 -7.86 -29.80 -7.91
CA SER A 132 -8.20 -29.13 -9.18
C SER A 132 -7.92 -27.62 -9.16
N THR A 133 -7.92 -27.01 -7.98
CA THR A 133 -7.69 -25.56 -7.82
C THR A 133 -6.24 -25.25 -7.49
N TRP A 134 -5.69 -24.20 -8.10
CA TRP A 134 -4.30 -23.76 -7.85
C TRP A 134 -4.08 -23.33 -6.39
N LEU A 135 -5.14 -22.94 -5.67
CA LEU A 135 -5.14 -22.65 -4.23
C LEU A 135 -4.65 -23.83 -3.38
N CYS A 136 -5.06 -25.06 -3.71
CA CYS A 136 -4.62 -26.25 -3.00
C CYS A 136 -3.20 -26.69 -3.42
N ARG A 137 -2.71 -26.18 -4.56
CA ARG A 137 -1.33 -26.36 -5.06
C ARG A 137 -0.37 -25.27 -4.55
N LEU A 138 -0.87 -24.24 -3.86
CA LEU A 138 -0.04 -23.31 -3.10
C LEU A 138 0.43 -23.99 -1.80
N SER A 139 1.40 -24.88 -1.94
CA SER A 139 2.14 -25.45 -0.81
C SER A 139 3.25 -24.50 -0.33
N SER A 140 3.67 -23.55 -1.18
CA SER A 140 4.80 -22.66 -0.91
C SER A 140 4.38 -21.19 -0.94
N PRO A 141 4.95 -20.33 -0.08
CA PRO A 141 4.78 -18.88 -0.17
C PRO A 141 5.22 -18.39 -1.55
N TRP A 142 4.55 -17.37 -2.10
CA TRP A 142 4.80 -16.82 -3.44
C TRP A 142 6.24 -16.33 -3.58
N HIS A 143 7.18 -17.19 -4.01
CA HIS A 143 8.63 -16.92 -4.21
C HIS A 143 9.15 -15.69 -3.41
N SER A 144 8.81 -15.64 -2.12
CA SER A 144 8.84 -14.40 -1.36
C SER A 144 10.09 -14.45 -0.52
N SER A 145 11.14 -13.81 -1.02
CA SER A 145 12.33 -13.65 -0.22
C SER A 145 12.02 -12.76 0.99
N PRO A 146 12.32 -13.19 2.23
CA PRO A 146 12.16 -12.35 3.42
C PRO A 146 13.00 -11.07 3.31
N GLU A 147 14.13 -11.14 2.61
CA GLU A 147 15.06 -10.03 2.36
C GLU A 147 14.65 -9.10 1.21
N SER A 148 13.46 -9.30 0.62
CA SER A 148 12.96 -8.43 -0.43
C SER A 148 12.82 -6.97 0.06
N PRO A 149 13.15 -5.96 -0.78
CA PRO A 149 12.92 -4.54 -0.47
C PRO A 149 11.45 -4.15 -0.29
N SER A 150 10.52 -5.06 -0.61
CA SER A 150 9.10 -4.90 -0.30
C SER A 150 8.77 -5.26 1.16
N ARG A 151 9.65 -5.97 1.87
CA ARG A 151 9.41 -6.54 3.21
C ARG A 151 10.31 -5.89 4.27
N ILE A 152 11.58 -5.74 3.93
CA ILE A 152 12.60 -5.16 4.81
C ILE A 152 13.15 -3.90 4.13
N ASN A 153 13.41 -2.88 4.94
CA ASN A 153 13.97 -1.63 4.43
C ASN A 153 15.45 -1.79 4.10
N THR A 154 15.70 -2.17 2.85
CA THR A 154 17.02 -2.31 2.23
C THR A 154 17.10 -1.45 0.95
N LEU A 155 18.19 -1.59 0.19
CA LEU A 155 18.38 -0.92 -1.09
C LEU A 155 17.13 -1.04 -1.99
N TRP A 156 16.74 0.10 -2.58
CA TRP A 156 15.54 0.26 -3.43
C TRP A 156 14.19 0.10 -2.71
N THR A 157 14.18 0.02 -1.39
CA THR A 157 12.93 0.12 -0.63
C THR A 157 12.32 1.51 -0.80
N PRO A 158 11.06 1.63 -1.22
CA PRO A 158 10.36 2.91 -1.21
C PRO A 158 10.14 3.38 0.23
N LEU A 159 10.66 4.56 0.58
CA LEU A 159 10.54 5.16 1.91
C LEU A 159 9.25 5.96 2.08
N GLY A 160 8.71 6.47 0.98
CA GLY A 160 7.50 7.26 1.00
C GLY A 160 7.28 7.97 -0.32
N PHE A 161 6.12 8.64 -0.44
CA PHE A 161 5.85 9.50 -1.57
C PHE A 161 5.13 10.79 -1.16
N ALA A 162 5.24 11.77 -2.05
CA ALA A 162 4.45 12.98 -2.06
C ALA A 162 3.49 12.99 -3.25
N GLN A 163 2.19 13.07 -2.98
CA GLN A 163 1.14 13.16 -3.99
C GLN A 163 0.84 14.62 -4.29
N TYR A 164 0.92 14.98 -5.57
CA TYR A 164 0.53 16.28 -6.09
C TYR A 164 -0.66 16.15 -7.03
N TYR A 165 -1.46 17.20 -7.09
CA TYR A 165 -2.58 17.31 -8.00
C TYR A 165 -2.71 18.73 -8.53
N LEU A 166 -3.32 18.87 -9.70
CA LEU A 166 -3.56 20.15 -10.34
C LEU A 166 -5.05 20.51 -10.25
N PRO A 167 -5.50 21.27 -9.24
CA PRO A 167 -6.92 21.56 -9.04
C PRO A 167 -7.51 22.52 -10.07
N ASN A 168 -6.72 23.49 -10.54
CA ASN A 168 -7.18 24.45 -11.53
C ASN A 168 -6.28 24.36 -12.77
N MET A 169 -6.82 23.77 -13.83
CA MET A 169 -6.16 23.70 -15.13
C MET A 169 -6.39 24.98 -15.96
N THR A 170 -7.47 25.73 -15.69
CA THR A 170 -7.77 27.00 -16.36
C THR A 170 -7.05 28.14 -15.62
N GLY A 171 -5.75 28.23 -15.89
CA GLY A 171 -4.95 29.38 -15.48
C GLY A 171 -5.01 30.52 -16.49
N THR A 172 -4.67 31.72 -16.03
CA THR A 172 -4.38 32.87 -16.91
C THR A 172 -2.88 33.13 -16.90
N GLU A 173 -2.36 33.95 -17.82
CA GLU A 173 -0.94 34.33 -17.84
C GLU A 173 -0.47 34.91 -16.49
N LYS A 174 -1.32 35.73 -15.84
CA LYS A 174 -1.07 36.31 -14.51
C LYS A 174 -1.19 35.29 -13.36
N ARG A 175 -1.94 34.20 -13.56
CA ARG A 175 -2.18 33.15 -12.55
C ARG A 175 -2.14 31.78 -13.23
N PRO A 176 -0.93 31.30 -13.57
CA PRO A 176 -0.77 30.01 -14.23
C PRO A 176 -1.22 28.86 -13.31
N PRO A 177 -1.59 27.71 -13.88
CA PRO A 177 -1.93 26.52 -13.12
C PRO A 177 -0.78 26.12 -12.19
N LYS A 178 -1.08 25.82 -10.93
CA LYS A 178 -0.08 25.46 -9.90
C LYS A 178 -0.40 24.13 -9.26
N TRP A 179 0.58 23.24 -9.30
CA TRP A 179 0.56 21.99 -8.56
C TRP A 179 0.44 22.23 -7.06
N LYS A 180 -0.45 21.49 -6.42
CA LYS A 180 -0.63 21.52 -4.97
C LYS A 180 -0.31 20.16 -4.38
N LEU A 181 0.35 20.18 -3.23
CA LEU A 181 0.55 18.97 -2.42
C LEU A 181 -0.80 18.54 -1.85
N GLU A 182 -1.18 17.30 -2.12
CA GLU A 182 -2.37 16.68 -1.56
C GLU A 182 -2.06 16.05 -0.20
N TYR A 183 -1.12 15.09 -0.19
CA TYR A 183 -0.62 14.44 1.01
C TYR A 183 0.75 13.79 0.81
N LEU A 184 1.35 13.40 1.93
CA LEU A 184 2.61 12.69 2.09
C LEU A 184 2.37 11.44 2.92
N THR A 185 3.08 10.36 2.62
CA THR A 185 3.07 9.16 3.49
C THR A 185 4.01 9.30 4.68
N PHE A 186 5.07 10.10 4.55
CA PHE A 186 6.12 10.29 5.56
C PHE A 186 5.61 10.78 6.91
N SER A 187 6.34 10.45 7.98
CA SER A 187 6.28 11.22 9.22
C SER A 187 6.87 12.62 9.02
N PRO A 188 6.25 13.71 9.53
CA PRO A 188 6.80 15.06 9.43
C PRO A 188 8.24 15.19 9.92
N SER A 189 8.62 14.42 10.95
CA SER A 189 9.99 14.39 11.49
C SER A 189 11.03 13.83 10.52
N ARG A 190 10.63 13.01 9.54
CA ARG A 190 11.54 12.43 8.53
C ARG A 190 11.74 13.32 7.30
N LEU A 191 10.99 14.42 7.21
CA LEU A 191 11.20 15.40 6.13
C LEU A 191 12.42 16.28 6.38
N HIS A 192 13.00 16.21 7.58
CA HIS A 192 14.12 17.03 8.04
C HIS A 192 15.15 16.14 8.72
N PRO A 193 16.44 16.48 8.65
CA PRO A 193 17.46 15.74 9.36
C PRO A 193 17.25 15.88 10.88
N ALA A 194 17.62 14.84 11.63
CA ALA A 194 17.87 15.02 13.05
C ALA A 194 19.13 15.88 13.21
N ALA A 195 19.14 16.79 14.19
CA ALA A 195 20.28 17.69 14.42
C ALA A 195 21.62 16.94 14.63
N ALA A 196 21.57 15.66 15.03
CA ALA A 196 22.73 14.80 15.19
C ALA A 196 23.28 14.20 13.88
N GLU A 197 22.47 14.09 12.82
CA GLU A 197 22.88 13.54 11.52
C GLU A 197 23.38 14.62 10.55
N ALA A 198 23.04 15.89 10.82
CA ALA A 198 23.64 17.03 10.16
C ALA A 198 25.02 17.31 10.78
N GLY A 199 25.95 16.36 10.65
CA GLY A 199 27.36 16.62 10.91
C GLY A 199 27.78 17.87 10.13
N ALA A 200 28.53 18.77 10.77
CA ALA A 200 28.94 20.05 10.20
C ALA A 200 29.66 19.84 8.85
N GLY A 201 28.93 19.97 7.73
CA GLY A 201 29.47 19.86 6.38
C GLY A 201 28.82 18.81 5.45
N ALA A 202 27.96 17.91 5.94
CA ALA A 202 27.28 16.96 5.05
C ALA A 202 26.06 17.59 4.36
N GLN A 203 26.05 17.60 3.01
CA GLN A 203 24.90 18.06 2.23
C GLN A 203 23.73 17.09 2.42
N PHE A 204 22.73 17.49 3.21
CA PHE A 204 21.56 16.65 3.46
C PHE A 204 20.64 16.57 2.23
N HIS A 205 20.28 15.35 1.86
CA HIS A 205 19.30 15.09 0.80
C HIS A 205 17.90 15.00 1.39
N TYR A 206 17.10 16.05 1.18
CA TYR A 206 15.69 16.04 1.56
C TYR A 206 14.94 14.96 0.76
N PRO A 207 14.15 14.08 1.42
CA PRO A 207 13.35 13.09 0.71
C PRO A 207 12.43 13.73 -0.33
N ILE A 208 11.87 14.89 0.01
CA ILE A 208 11.10 15.75 -0.89
C ILE A 208 11.75 17.14 -0.90
N PRO A 209 12.10 17.72 -2.06
CA PRO A 209 12.72 19.03 -2.12
C PRO A 209 11.91 20.10 -1.38
N LEU A 210 12.57 20.91 -0.53
CA LEU A 210 11.91 21.91 0.33
C LEU A 210 11.01 22.88 -0.45
N LYS A 211 11.40 23.25 -1.67
CA LYS A 211 10.61 24.13 -2.54
C LYS A 211 9.23 23.53 -2.88
N GLN A 212 9.15 22.21 -2.96
CA GLN A 212 7.93 21.46 -3.25
C GLN A 212 7.08 21.17 -2.01
N LEU A 213 7.59 21.44 -0.80
CA LEU A 213 6.82 21.35 0.43
C LEU A 213 6.08 22.67 0.74
N PRO A 214 4.85 22.61 1.29
CA PRO A 214 4.19 23.79 1.86
C PRO A 214 5.05 24.43 2.95
N ARG A 215 5.01 25.76 3.09
CA ARG A 215 5.76 26.51 4.12
C ARG A 215 5.63 25.87 5.51
N SER A 216 4.42 25.43 5.82
CA SER A 216 4.05 24.82 7.09
C SER A 216 4.76 23.47 7.39
N LEU A 217 5.33 22.81 6.37
CA LEU A 217 6.11 21.56 6.49
C LEU A 217 7.61 21.78 6.28
N ARG A 218 8.04 23.00 5.95
CA ARG A 218 9.47 23.35 5.83
C ARG A 218 10.14 23.56 7.19
N ASN A 219 9.36 23.69 8.27
CA ASN A 219 9.88 23.81 9.62
C ASN A 219 10.08 22.42 10.25
N ALA A 220 11.31 22.11 10.65
CA ALA A 220 11.72 20.84 11.24
C ALA A 220 11.04 20.49 12.57
N THR A 221 10.56 21.50 13.32
CA THR A 221 9.93 21.29 14.64
C THR A 221 8.55 20.66 14.58
N ARG A 222 7.94 20.61 13.39
CA ARG A 222 6.53 20.22 13.26
C ARG A 222 6.34 18.71 13.31
N LYS A 223 5.66 18.22 14.34
CA LYS A 223 5.39 16.78 14.53
C LYS A 223 4.09 16.28 13.87
N LYS A 224 3.16 17.17 13.55
CA LYS A 224 1.83 16.85 12.98
C LYS A 224 1.48 17.80 11.85
N SER A 225 0.90 17.27 10.78
CA SER A 225 0.43 18.06 9.63
C SER A 225 -0.77 17.37 8.98
N LYS A 226 -1.72 18.17 8.47
CA LYS A 226 -2.82 17.65 7.66
C LYS A 226 -2.33 16.92 6.40
N PHE A 227 -1.21 17.40 5.84
CA PHE A 227 -0.59 16.82 4.65
C PHE A 227 0.19 15.54 4.93
N ALA A 228 0.35 15.09 6.19
CA ALA A 228 1.13 13.91 6.52
C ALA A 228 0.36 13.02 7.51
N PRO A 229 -0.81 12.48 7.10
CA PRO A 229 -1.74 11.81 8.01
C PRO A 229 -1.28 10.38 8.38
N TYR A 230 -0.61 9.68 7.46
CA TYR A 230 -0.29 8.26 7.60
C TYR A 230 0.93 8.03 8.48
N ARG A 231 1.92 8.93 8.41
CA ARG A 231 3.14 8.92 9.23
C ARG A 231 3.85 7.56 9.18
N MET A 232 3.96 7.02 7.97
CA MET A 232 4.60 5.75 7.71
C MET A 232 6.12 5.90 7.83
N ALA A 233 6.77 4.83 8.26
CA ALA A 233 8.22 4.76 8.30
C ALA A 233 8.78 4.56 6.88
N ASP A 234 8.26 3.55 6.19
CA ASP A 234 8.56 3.21 4.81
C ASP A 234 7.28 2.71 4.10
N LEU A 235 7.40 2.25 2.87
CA LEU A 235 6.31 1.69 2.08
C LEU A 235 6.45 0.17 1.89
N THR A 236 7.06 -0.52 2.86
CA THR A 236 7.05 -1.98 2.92
C THR A 236 5.64 -2.53 3.16
N ILE A 237 5.41 -3.80 2.83
CA ILE A 237 4.13 -4.50 3.03
C ILE A 237 3.72 -4.44 4.51
N THR A 238 4.69 -4.54 5.43
CA THR A 238 4.45 -4.49 6.88
C THR A 238 3.98 -3.09 7.33
N SER A 239 4.57 -2.02 6.79
CA SER A 239 4.14 -0.65 7.01
C SER A 239 2.74 -0.37 6.47
N TRP A 240 2.43 -0.85 5.25
CA TRP A 240 1.09 -0.76 4.67
C TRP A 240 0.06 -1.52 5.50
N ALA A 241 0.37 -2.74 5.93
CA ALA A 241 -0.50 -3.53 6.80
C ALA A 241 -0.71 -2.84 8.15
N GLY A 242 0.32 -2.19 8.68
CA GLY A 242 0.22 -1.34 9.87
C GLY A 242 -0.76 -0.18 9.71
N LEU A 243 -0.68 0.54 8.58
CA LEU A 243 -1.64 1.60 8.26
C LEU A 243 -3.06 1.05 8.11
N ALA A 244 -3.21 -0.04 7.37
CA ALA A 244 -4.50 -0.66 7.12
C ALA A 244 -5.15 -1.14 8.43
N ARG A 245 -4.43 -1.80 9.33
CA ARG A 245 -4.95 -2.12 10.68
C ARG A 245 -5.42 -0.90 11.46
N ARG A 246 -4.74 0.24 11.33
CA ARG A 246 -5.18 1.50 11.96
C ARG A 246 -6.48 1.99 11.33
N LEU A 247 -6.61 1.91 10.01
CA LEU A 247 -7.83 2.25 9.29
C LEU A 247 -8.97 1.28 9.60
N GLY A 248 -8.70 -0.02 9.80
CA GLY A 248 -9.69 -1.04 10.16
C GLY A 248 -10.30 -0.87 11.55
N LYS A 249 -9.67 -0.11 12.45
CA LYS A 249 -10.19 0.18 13.80
C LYS A 249 -11.04 1.45 13.83
N SER A 250 -12.25 1.37 14.39
CA SER A 250 -13.18 2.51 14.50
C SER A 250 -12.61 3.72 15.24
N LYS A 251 -11.78 3.49 16.26
CA LYS A 251 -11.15 4.54 17.09
C LYS A 251 -10.30 5.59 16.35
N HIS A 252 -10.00 5.37 15.07
CA HIS A 252 -9.19 6.27 14.24
C HIS A 252 -10.05 7.08 13.25
N GLU A 253 -11.19 7.60 13.68
CA GLU A 253 -12.16 8.35 12.85
C GLU A 253 -11.52 9.49 12.05
N LYS A 254 -10.65 10.30 12.67
CA LYS A 254 -9.95 11.39 11.97
C LYS A 254 -9.05 10.88 10.83
N LEU A 255 -8.38 9.74 11.03
CA LEU A 255 -7.53 9.13 10.01
C LEU A 255 -8.38 8.54 8.88
N ARG A 256 -9.51 7.93 9.23
CA ARG A 256 -10.50 7.39 8.28
C ARG A 256 -11.12 8.49 7.43
N GLY A 257 -11.51 9.62 8.03
CA GLY A 257 -12.02 10.79 7.31
C GLY A 257 -11.01 11.36 6.32
N LEU A 258 -9.75 11.51 6.74
CA LEU A 258 -8.67 11.94 5.84
C LEU A 258 -8.43 10.91 4.73
N PHE A 259 -8.40 9.62 5.05
CA PHE A 259 -8.26 8.55 4.05
C PHE A 259 -9.39 8.60 3.01
N LYS A 260 -10.64 8.76 3.44
CA LYS A 260 -11.80 8.94 2.56
C LYS A 260 -11.64 10.17 1.68
N GLN A 261 -11.25 11.31 2.26
CA GLN A 261 -11.05 12.56 1.54
C GLN A 261 -10.03 12.41 0.41
N TYR A 262 -8.88 11.81 0.70
CA TYR A 262 -7.82 11.59 -0.30
C TYR A 262 -8.16 10.52 -1.34
N MET A 263 -8.99 9.55 -0.98
CA MET A 263 -9.44 8.52 -1.94
C MET A 263 -10.31 9.12 -3.04
N TYR A 264 -11.06 10.19 -2.75
CA TYR A 264 -11.94 10.87 -3.70
C TYR A 264 -11.44 12.27 -4.09
N MET A 265 -10.17 12.61 -3.84
CA MET A 265 -9.60 13.93 -4.15
C MET A 265 -10.42 15.12 -3.59
N GLY A 266 -11.12 14.93 -2.46
CA GLY A 266 -12.02 15.91 -1.88
C GLY A 266 -13.42 16.01 -2.51
N ALA A 267 -13.72 15.27 -3.59
CA ALA A 267 -15.04 15.25 -4.24
C ALA A 267 -16.14 14.55 -3.43
N GLY A 268 -15.79 13.92 -2.30
CA GLY A 268 -16.72 13.25 -1.39
C GLY A 268 -17.10 14.05 -0.13
N GLU A 269 -16.71 15.33 -0.03
CA GLU A 269 -17.29 16.25 0.95
C GLU A 269 -18.66 16.73 0.41
N GLU A 270 -19.72 15.99 0.72
CA GLU A 270 -21.00 16.63 1.03
C GLU A 270 -20.68 17.65 2.15
N ARG A 271 -20.79 18.95 1.84
CA ARG A 271 -20.87 20.00 2.86
C ARG A 271 -22.18 19.87 3.61
#